data_AF-A0A263BRZ1-F1
#
_entry.id   AF-A0A263BRZ1-F1
#
_cell.length_a   1.000
_cell.length_b   1.000
_cell.length_c   1.000
_cell.angle_alpha   90.00
_cell.angle_beta   90.00
_cell.angle_gamma   90.00
#
_symmetry.space_group_name_H-M   'P 1'
#
loop_
_entity.id
_entity.type
_entity.pdbx_description
1 polymer ?
#
loop_
_entity_poly.entity_id
_entity_poly.type
_entity_poly.pdbx_seq_one_letter_code
_entity_poly.pdbx_strand_id
1 'polypeptide(L)' 'MKEDGLFYLGTYGGFDSEGIWENDSYNPKRFFAFYKESELKEIISEVFTIESFRTLPIDGEGPDYYGMILRKK' A
#
# COMPACT_ATOMS: atom_id res chain seq x y z
N MET A 1 -12.40 -14.92 -2.61
CA MET A 1 -13.36 -14.05 -1.90
C MET A 1 -14.76 -14.54 -2.19
N LYS A 2 -15.71 -14.35 -1.27
CA LYS A 2 -17.12 -14.60 -1.56
C LYS A 2 -17.56 -13.71 -2.72
N GLU A 3 -18.56 -14.16 -3.46
CA GLU A 3 -19.24 -13.34 -4.46
C GLU A 3 -19.71 -12.04 -3.79
N ASP A 4 -19.49 -10.91 -4.48
CA ASP A 4 -19.72 -9.55 -4.00
C ASP A 4 -18.99 -9.11 -2.72
N GLY A 5 -18.06 -9.90 -2.23
CA GLY A 5 -17.23 -9.54 -1.09
C GLY A 5 -16.35 -8.32 -1.38
N LEU A 6 -16.30 -7.40 -0.41
CA LEU A 6 -15.32 -6.31 -0.40
C LEU A 6 -14.08 -6.73 0.40
N PHE A 7 -12.91 -6.31 -0.06
CA PHE A 7 -11.63 -6.46 0.61
C PHE A 7 -11.05 -5.07 0.91
N TYR A 8 -10.73 -4.82 2.18
CA TYR A 8 -9.99 -3.62 2.55
C TYR A 8 -8.50 -3.95 2.61
N LEU A 9 -7.69 -3.20 1.85
CA LEU A 9 -6.24 -3.25 1.93
C LEU A 9 -5.71 -1.91 2.43
N GLY A 10 -4.87 -1.98 3.46
CA GLY A 10 -4.14 -0.86 4.04
C GLY A 10 -2.65 -1.10 3.94
N THR A 11 -1.89 -0.17 3.39
CA THR A 11 -0.42 -0.29 3.29
C THR A 11 0.27 1.06 3.34
N TYR A 12 1.53 1.06 3.78
CA TYR A 12 2.41 2.22 3.66
C TYR A 12 3.00 2.33 2.24
N GLY A 13 3.29 3.54 1.80
CA GLY A 13 3.85 3.86 0.49
C GLY A 13 4.25 5.34 0.39
N GLY A 14 4.05 5.95 -0.76
CA GLY A 14 4.37 7.37 -1.02
C GLY A 14 5.51 7.54 -2.01
N PHE A 15 6.40 6.56 -2.06
CA PHE A 15 7.59 6.53 -2.89
C PHE A 15 8.00 5.09 -3.18
N ASP A 16 8.81 4.89 -4.21
CA ASP A 16 9.30 3.56 -4.59
C ASP A 16 10.59 3.27 -3.82
N SER A 17 10.59 2.19 -3.06
CA SER A 17 11.76 1.72 -2.34
C SER A 17 11.57 0.26 -1.94
N GLU A 18 12.61 -0.55 -2.10
CA GLU A 18 12.61 -1.94 -1.73
C GLU A 18 13.91 -2.26 -0.97
N GLY A 19 13.80 -2.83 0.24
CA GLY A 19 14.94 -3.15 1.08
C GLY A 19 14.78 -2.74 2.54
N ILE A 20 15.91 -2.42 3.18
CA ILE A 20 15.93 -1.94 4.57
C ILE A 20 15.45 -0.50 4.60
N TRP A 21 14.49 -0.22 5.47
CA TRP A 21 14.13 1.16 5.81
C TRP A 21 15.04 1.65 6.95
N GLU A 22 15.87 2.65 6.68
CA GLU A 22 16.87 3.14 7.65
C GLU A 22 16.24 3.60 8.97
N ASN A 23 15.05 4.20 8.92
CA ASN A 23 14.30 4.67 10.08
C ASN A 23 13.56 3.54 10.84
N ASP A 24 13.66 2.27 10.42
CA ASP A 24 13.12 1.14 11.17
C ASP A 24 13.88 0.93 12.49
N SER A 25 13.20 1.06 13.63
CA SER A 25 13.83 0.86 14.94
C SER A 25 14.03 -0.63 15.31
N TYR A 26 13.45 -1.56 14.54
CA TYR A 26 13.51 -2.99 14.84
C TYR A 26 14.89 -3.62 14.51
N ASN A 27 15.31 -4.62 15.29
CA ASN A 27 16.57 -5.34 15.10
C ASN A 27 16.35 -6.88 15.20
N PRO A 28 16.69 -7.68 14.18
CA PRO A 28 17.30 -7.27 12.90
C PRO A 28 16.33 -6.45 12.03
N LYS A 29 16.85 -5.52 11.23
CA LYS A 29 16.03 -4.65 10.36
C LYS A 29 15.06 -5.46 9.51
N ARG A 30 13.83 -4.96 9.35
CA ARG A 30 12.83 -5.57 8.47
C ARG A 30 13.05 -5.16 7.02
N PHE A 31 12.55 -5.98 6.12
CA PHE A 31 12.46 -5.66 4.69
C PHE A 31 11.12 -4.98 4.42
N PHE A 32 11.15 -3.89 3.66
CA PHE A 32 9.99 -3.13 3.24
C PHE A 32 9.97 -3.00 1.72
N ALA A 33 8.77 -2.97 1.15
CA ALA A 33 8.53 -2.56 -0.22
C ALA A 33 7.46 -1.47 -0.19
N PHE A 34 7.88 -0.25 -0.53
CA PHE A 34 7.02 0.91 -0.69
C PHE A 34 6.85 1.20 -2.17
N TYR A 35 5.64 1.60 -2.54
CA TYR A 35 5.29 1.99 -3.90
C TYR A 35 4.69 3.38 -3.88
N LYS A 36 4.86 4.11 -4.97
CA LYS A 36 4.02 5.27 -5.29
C LYS A 36 2.60 4.83 -5.56
N GLU A 37 1.68 5.76 -5.37
CA GLU A 37 0.24 5.54 -5.60
C GLU A 37 -0.05 5.02 -7.03
N SER A 38 0.61 5.55 -8.05
CA SER A 38 0.38 5.15 -9.45
C SER A 38 0.76 3.69 -9.70
N GLU A 39 1.94 3.29 -9.22
CA GLU A 39 2.44 1.92 -9.41
C GLU A 39 1.60 0.92 -8.62
N LEU A 40 1.24 1.26 -7.38
CA LEU A 40 0.38 0.40 -6.57
C LEU A 40 -1.01 0.21 -7.21
N LYS A 41 -1.59 1.28 -7.77
CA LYS A 41 -2.87 1.20 -8.49
C LYS A 41 -2.77 0.32 -9.71
N GLU A 42 -1.68 0.40 -10.48
CA GLU A 42 -1.46 -0.45 -11.66
C GLU A 42 -1.40 -1.93 -11.26
N ILE A 43 -0.55 -2.28 -10.30
CA ILE A 43 -0.37 -3.65 -9.83
C ILE A 43 -1.68 -4.23 -9.25
N ILE A 44 -2.35 -3.49 -8.38
CA ILE A 44 -3.61 -3.95 -7.76
C ILE A 44 -4.70 -4.12 -8.81
N SER A 45 -4.74 -3.23 -9.81
CA SER A 45 -5.71 -3.28 -10.89
C SER A 45 -5.53 -4.48 -11.81
N GLU A 46 -4.46 -5.25 -11.72
CA GLU A 46 -4.34 -6.52 -12.46
C GLU A 46 -5.32 -7.57 -11.92
N VAL A 47 -5.47 -7.64 -10.59
CA VAL A 47 -6.21 -8.70 -9.89
C VAL A 47 -7.56 -8.25 -9.34
N PHE A 48 -7.69 -6.96 -8.98
CA PHE A 48 -8.87 -6.39 -8.35
C PHE A 48 -9.45 -5.22 -9.14
N THR A 49 -10.74 -4.96 -8.95
CA THR A 49 -11.35 -3.66 -9.25
C THR A 49 -11.20 -2.78 -8.02
N ILE A 50 -10.66 -1.57 -8.19
CA ILE A 50 -10.50 -0.59 -7.13
C ILE A 50 -11.80 0.22 -7.01
N GLU A 51 -12.59 -0.05 -5.97
CA GLU A 51 -13.86 0.65 -5.70
C GLU A 51 -13.62 2.02 -5.05
N SER A 52 -12.60 2.09 -4.19
CA SER A 52 -12.18 3.33 -3.54
C SER A 52 -10.70 3.26 -3.21
N PHE A 53 -10.01 4.40 -3.36
CA PHE A 53 -8.63 4.57 -2.98
C PHE A 53 -8.48 5.90 -2.26
N ARG A 54 -7.81 5.89 -1.10
CA ARG A 54 -7.54 7.09 -0.32
C ARG A 54 -6.09 7.10 0.14
N THR A 55 -5.43 8.21 -0.15
CA THR A 55 -4.13 8.55 0.41
C THR A 55 -4.32 9.38 1.67
N LEU A 56 -3.67 8.95 2.74
CA LEU A 56 -3.53 9.67 3.99
C LEU A 56 -2.06 10.09 4.09
N PRO A 57 -1.74 11.34 3.74
CA PRO A 57 -0.38 11.83 3.89
C PRO A 57 0.00 11.80 5.36
N ILE A 58 1.21 11.34 5.66
CA ILE A 58 1.74 11.35 7.03
C ILE A 58 2.74 12.49 7.14
N ASP A 59 2.43 13.48 7.97
CA ASP A 59 3.30 14.63 8.20
C ASP A 59 4.65 14.17 8.79
N GLY A 60 5.76 14.56 8.15
CA GLY A 60 7.13 14.23 8.58
C GLY A 60 7.91 13.44 7.52
N GLU A 61 8.94 12.70 7.96
CA GLU A 61 9.81 11.86 7.08
C GLU A 61 9.31 10.40 6.95
N GLY A 62 8.01 10.16 7.18
CA GLY A 62 7.40 8.83 7.14
C GLY A 62 6.80 8.48 5.77
N PRO A 63 6.59 7.18 5.47
CA PRO A 63 5.82 6.79 4.31
C PRO A 63 4.34 7.17 4.49
N ASP A 64 3.68 7.59 3.41
CA ASP A 64 2.24 7.81 3.37
C ASP A 64 1.48 6.52 3.65
N TYR A 65 0.21 6.64 4.03
CA TYR A 65 -0.67 5.49 4.15
C TYR A 65 -1.73 5.47 3.05
N TYR A 66 -1.89 4.31 2.42
CA TYR A 66 -2.90 4.04 1.42
C TYR A 66 -3.96 3.11 1.98
N GLY A 67 -5.22 3.53 1.93
CA GLY A 67 -6.38 2.69 2.21
C GLY A 67 -7.19 2.49 0.94
N MET A 68 -7.55 1.24 0.64
CA MET A 68 -8.33 0.91 -0.55
C MET A 68 -9.41 -0.13 -0.27
N ILE A 69 -10.56 0.05 -0.91
CA ILE A 69 -11.66 -0.92 -0.96
C ILE A 69 -11.60 -1.57 -2.33
N LEU A 70 -11.49 -2.89 -2.33
CA LEU A 70 -11.23 -3.72 -3.51
C LEU A 70 -12.34 -4.75 -3.69
N ARG A 71 -12.67 -5.06 -4.94
CA ARG A 71 -13.52 -6.18 -5.32
C ARG A 71 -12.74 -7.12 -6.21
N LYS A 72 -12.86 -8.42 -5.98
CA LYS A 72 -12.24 -9.43 -6.87
C LYS A 72 -12.90 -9.32 -8.25
N LYS A 73 -12.09 -9.31 -9.30
CA LYS A 73 -12.57 -9.43 -10.69
C LYS A 73 -13.18 -10.81 -10.97
#